data_AF-A0A3R7HUG8-F1
#
_entry.id   AF-A0A3R7HUG8-F1
#
_cell.length_a   1.000
_cell.length_b   1.000
_cell.length_c   1.000
_cell.angle_alpha   90.00
_cell.angle_beta   90.00
_cell.angle_gamma   90.00
#
_symmetry.space_group_name_H-M   'P 1'
#
loop_
_entity.id
_entity.type
_entity.pdbx_description
1 polymer ?
#
loop_
_entity_poly.entity_id
_entity_poly.type
_entity_poly.pdbx_seq_one_letter_code
_entity_poly.pdbx_strand_id
1 'polypeptide(L)'
;EEFGEIVDDSIRRAKALAKETGWYQATAELNPLVIEAQKTIAYEVYEQFGVPDWFIVSMGSGGTMYSIWKGFKELKELGMTKSLPRMIGVQPEGCASIAKPLLQGKSKPVKVSKPSTHALAVLVAEPLQGELAIKAIKESNGLTLTVSDSEIFTAELQIAKFEGMFAEPASSATIAALKKIIQQKGIDKKESVVCLITGSGLKATDVLQALTKKQKTTAVGLEISTKEKILRILSREDTYGYDMWKKLGKTMTRAAIYQHLKELSKKGLIIGYAKNGKKFFKITQRGKKVLQAIEDLKLLL
;
A
#
# COMPACT_ATOMS: atom_id res chain seq x y z
N GLU A 1 16.20 17.08 8.71
CA GLU A 1 17.02 16.14 7.90
C GLU A 1 16.14 14.95 7.59
N GLU A 2 16.02 14.56 6.32
CA GLU A 2 15.45 13.26 5.95
C GLU A 2 16.58 12.22 5.97
N PHE A 3 16.38 11.08 6.63
CA PHE A 3 17.44 10.09 6.82
C PHE A 3 16.89 8.66 6.79
N GLY A 4 17.49 7.82 5.94
CA GLY A 4 17.18 6.39 5.82
C GLY A 4 16.11 6.05 4.78
N GLU A 5 15.97 4.76 4.49
CA GLU A 5 14.94 4.23 3.58
C GLU A 5 13.73 3.65 4.35
N ILE A 6 13.93 3.24 5.61
CA ILE A 6 12.90 2.71 6.49
C ILE A 6 12.94 3.40 7.86
N VAL A 7 11.86 3.25 8.63
CA VAL A 7 11.73 3.92 9.94
C VAL A 7 12.86 3.55 10.90
N ASP A 8 13.36 2.32 10.83
CA ASP A 8 14.47 1.83 11.66
C ASP A 8 15.73 2.71 11.55
N ASP A 9 16.02 3.22 10.35
CA ASP A 9 17.18 4.08 10.09
C ASP A 9 16.96 5.48 10.66
N SER A 10 15.75 6.03 10.48
CA SER A 10 15.37 7.33 11.03
C SER A 10 15.40 7.32 12.57
N ILE A 11 14.93 6.23 13.20
CA ILE A 11 14.98 6.06 14.66
C ILE A 11 16.42 6.01 15.15
N ARG A 12 17.31 5.28 14.45
CA ARG A 12 18.74 5.21 14.81
C ARG A 12 19.39 6.60 14.76
N ARG A 13 19.08 7.39 13.73
CA ARG A 13 19.57 8.77 13.59
C ARG A 13 19.01 9.70 14.66
N ALA A 14 17.71 9.63 14.92
CA ALA A 14 17.06 10.41 15.97
C ALA A 14 17.64 10.13 17.36
N LYS A 15 17.99 8.86 17.64
CA LYS A 15 18.64 8.47 18.90
C LYS A 15 20.06 9.06 19.04
N ALA A 16 20.85 9.05 17.96
CA ALA A 16 22.17 9.67 17.95
C ALA A 16 22.09 11.19 18.15
N LEU A 17 21.19 11.87 17.42
CA LEU A 17 20.98 13.31 17.52
C LEU A 17 20.58 13.75 18.92
N ALA A 18 19.65 13.05 19.57
CA ALA A 18 19.24 13.38 20.93
C ALA A 18 20.42 13.28 21.91
N LYS A 19 21.32 12.30 21.73
CA LYS A 19 22.54 12.16 22.55
C LYS A 19 23.55 13.27 22.30
N GLU A 20 23.71 13.70 21.05
CA GLU A 20 24.66 14.76 20.64
C GLU A 20 24.21 16.15 21.06
N THR A 21 22.90 16.43 20.97
CA THR A 21 22.33 17.77 21.14
C THR A 21 21.72 18.02 22.52
N GLY A 22 21.40 16.95 23.27
CA GLY A 22 20.60 17.05 24.49
C GLY A 22 19.11 17.34 24.25
N TRP A 23 18.64 17.28 23.01
CA TRP A 23 17.22 17.47 22.69
C TRP A 23 16.34 16.34 23.21
N TYR A 24 15.08 16.67 23.48
CA TYR A 24 14.09 15.69 23.91
C TYR A 24 13.87 14.61 22.84
N GLN A 25 13.83 13.34 23.27
CA GLN A 25 13.60 12.21 22.39
C GLN A 25 12.10 12.03 22.13
N ALA A 26 11.60 12.69 21.08
CA ALA A 26 10.19 12.65 20.70
C ALA A 26 9.80 11.44 19.82
N THR A 27 10.76 10.57 19.45
CA THR A 27 10.47 9.38 18.63
C THR A 27 9.46 8.46 19.31
N ALA A 28 8.41 8.10 18.59
CA ALA A 28 7.25 7.41 19.15
C ALA A 28 7.60 6.06 19.81
N GLU A 29 8.50 5.29 19.20
CA GLU A 29 8.94 3.98 19.68
C GLU A 29 9.81 4.07 20.95
N LEU A 30 10.42 5.23 21.19
CA LEU A 30 11.36 5.47 22.30
C LEU A 30 10.73 6.26 23.44
N ASN A 31 9.51 6.76 23.26
CA ASN A 31 8.85 7.66 24.20
C ASN A 31 7.66 6.97 24.89
N PRO A 32 7.71 6.71 26.22
CA PRO A 32 6.64 6.02 26.93
C PRO A 32 5.32 6.79 26.93
N LEU A 33 5.34 8.12 26.76
CA LEU A 33 4.11 8.92 26.66
C LEU A 33 3.25 8.53 25.46
N VAL A 34 3.84 7.95 24.41
CA VAL A 34 3.08 7.47 23.24
C VAL A 34 2.16 6.31 23.63
N ILE A 35 2.60 5.41 24.51
CA ILE A 35 1.76 4.30 24.97
C ILE A 35 0.57 4.84 25.79
N GLU A 36 0.82 5.80 26.67
CA GLU A 36 -0.23 6.43 27.48
C GLU A 36 -1.19 7.28 26.64
N ALA A 37 -0.72 7.88 25.54
CA ALA A 37 -1.57 8.58 24.60
C ALA A 37 -2.42 7.60 23.78
N GLN A 38 -1.80 6.58 23.18
CA GLN A 38 -2.48 5.65 22.27
C GLN A 38 -3.48 4.74 22.97
N LYS A 39 -3.32 4.46 24.28
CA LYS A 39 -4.29 3.62 25.01
C LYS A 39 -5.69 4.25 25.07
N THR A 40 -5.78 5.57 24.92
CA THR A 40 -7.06 6.30 24.92
C THR A 40 -7.98 5.86 23.79
N ILE A 41 -7.45 5.30 22.70
CA ILE A 41 -8.23 4.65 21.63
C ILE A 41 -9.14 3.55 22.22
N ALA A 42 -8.65 2.78 23.20
CA ALA A 42 -9.46 1.76 23.86
C ALA A 42 -10.60 2.37 24.69
N TYR A 43 -10.37 3.53 25.30
CA TYR A 43 -11.39 4.26 26.07
C TYR A 43 -12.47 4.81 25.15
N GLU A 44 -12.09 5.44 24.03
CA GLU A 44 -13.02 5.94 23.02
C GLU A 44 -13.88 4.80 22.44
N VAL A 45 -13.25 3.68 22.07
CA VAL A 45 -13.99 2.50 21.60
C VAL A 45 -14.93 1.96 22.68
N TYR A 46 -14.49 1.86 23.93
CA TYR A 46 -15.35 1.42 25.02
C TYR A 46 -16.55 2.35 25.24
N GLU A 47 -16.35 3.67 25.19
CA GLU A 47 -17.42 4.65 25.35
C GLU A 47 -18.45 4.58 24.21
N GLN A 48 -17.99 4.41 22.97
CA GLN A 48 -18.85 4.45 21.78
C GLN A 48 -19.47 3.11 21.41
N PHE A 49 -18.78 2.01 21.70
CA PHE A 49 -19.11 0.67 21.23
C PHE A 49 -19.20 -0.37 22.35
N GLY A 50 -18.57 -0.11 23.50
CA GLY A 50 -18.33 -1.12 24.53
C GLY A 50 -17.10 -1.98 24.20
N VAL A 51 -17.05 -3.18 24.78
CA VAL A 51 -15.93 -4.10 24.55
C VAL A 51 -16.25 -5.01 23.36
N PRO A 52 -15.49 -4.95 22.25
CA PRO A 52 -15.68 -5.88 21.14
C PRO A 52 -15.16 -7.28 21.47
N ASP A 53 -15.64 -8.30 20.77
CA ASP A 53 -15.10 -9.66 20.88
C ASP A 53 -13.68 -9.74 20.33
N TRP A 54 -13.43 -8.99 19.25
CA TRP A 54 -12.14 -8.92 18.57
C TRP A 54 -11.72 -7.49 18.25
N PHE A 55 -10.43 -7.20 18.43
CA PHE A 55 -9.81 -5.93 18.03
C PHE A 55 -8.61 -6.18 17.13
N ILE A 56 -8.69 -5.73 15.88
CA ILE A 56 -7.67 -5.96 14.85
C ILE A 56 -6.78 -4.72 14.71
N VAL A 57 -5.47 -4.92 14.85
CA VAL A 57 -4.45 -3.87 14.78
C VAL A 57 -3.33 -4.27 13.82
N SER A 58 -3.05 -3.42 12.84
CA SER A 58 -1.86 -3.53 11.99
C SER A 58 -0.60 -3.15 12.77
N MET A 59 0.47 -3.95 12.66
CA MET A 59 1.65 -3.80 13.50
C MET A 59 2.91 -3.46 12.70
N GLY A 60 3.50 -2.30 13.00
CA GLY A 60 4.90 -1.99 12.68
C GLY A 60 5.79 -2.33 13.88
N SER A 61 6.09 -1.32 14.68
CA SER A 61 6.92 -1.43 15.90
C SER A 61 6.27 -2.20 17.05
N GLY A 62 4.94 -2.26 17.10
CA GLY A 62 4.15 -3.00 18.11
C GLY A 62 3.51 -2.14 19.21
N GLY A 63 3.84 -0.84 19.31
CA GLY A 63 3.36 0.04 20.37
C GLY A 63 1.84 0.19 20.43
N THR A 64 1.20 0.45 19.29
CA THR A 64 -0.26 0.64 19.23
C THR A 64 -1.03 -0.58 19.72
N MET A 65 -0.58 -1.79 19.34
CA MET A 65 -1.16 -3.06 19.78
C MET A 65 -1.14 -3.17 21.31
N TYR A 66 0.00 -2.90 21.92
CA TYR A 66 0.13 -2.94 23.37
C TYR A 66 -0.67 -1.84 24.06
N SER A 67 -0.68 -0.63 23.51
CA SER A 67 -1.39 0.52 24.08
C SER A 67 -2.88 0.27 24.18
N ILE A 68 -3.50 -0.24 23.12
CA ILE A 68 -4.93 -0.57 23.11
C ILE A 68 -5.24 -1.66 24.15
N TRP A 69 -4.42 -2.71 24.19
CA TRP A 69 -4.57 -3.77 25.20
C TRP A 69 -4.46 -3.23 26.63
N LYS A 70 -3.46 -2.36 26.88
CA LYS A 70 -3.28 -1.68 28.16
C LYS A 70 -4.53 -0.88 28.54
N GLY A 71 -5.10 -0.11 27.62
CA GLY A 71 -6.31 0.67 27.86
C GLY A 71 -7.50 -0.21 28.27
N PHE A 72 -7.75 -1.32 27.57
CA PHE A 72 -8.81 -2.26 27.96
C PHE A 72 -8.56 -2.92 29.32
N LYS A 73 -7.31 -3.28 29.63
CA LYS A 73 -6.98 -3.81 30.96
C LYS A 73 -7.24 -2.81 32.07
N GLU A 74 -6.87 -1.54 31.88
CA GLU A 74 -7.13 -0.49 32.86
C GLU A 74 -8.64 -0.24 33.05
N LEU A 75 -9.43 -0.25 31.97
CA LEU A 75 -10.90 -0.17 32.08
C LEU A 75 -11.46 -1.32 32.94
N LYS A 76 -10.91 -2.53 32.80
CA LYS A 76 -11.31 -3.67 33.64
C LYS A 76 -10.85 -3.53 35.08
N GLU A 77 -9.60 -3.10 35.30
CA GLU A 77 -9.04 -2.87 36.64
C GLU A 77 -9.81 -1.78 37.39
N LEU A 78 -10.30 -0.76 36.68
CA LEU A 78 -11.17 0.30 37.20
C LEU A 78 -12.63 -0.13 37.41
N GLY A 79 -12.99 -1.37 37.04
CA GLY A 79 -14.35 -1.90 37.20
C GLY A 79 -15.36 -1.41 36.16
N MET A 80 -14.93 -0.71 35.11
CA MET A 80 -15.81 -0.21 34.04
C MET A 80 -16.35 -1.35 33.17
N THR A 81 -15.59 -2.44 33.03
CA THR A 81 -16.00 -3.63 32.29
C THR A 81 -15.54 -4.91 32.97
N LYS A 82 -16.26 -6.01 32.73
CA LYS A 82 -15.86 -7.36 33.16
C LYS A 82 -15.15 -8.14 32.04
N SER A 83 -15.30 -7.70 30.80
CA SER A 83 -14.83 -8.37 29.59
C SER A 83 -13.62 -7.66 29.00
N LEU A 84 -12.80 -8.38 28.23
CA LEU A 84 -11.68 -7.86 27.46
C LEU A 84 -11.79 -8.38 26.03
N PRO A 85 -11.34 -7.60 25.02
CA PRO A 85 -11.32 -8.07 23.65
C PRO A 85 -10.19 -9.07 23.45
N ARG A 86 -10.35 -9.98 22.48
CA ARG A 86 -9.22 -10.76 21.93
C ARG A 86 -8.51 -9.92 20.87
N MET A 87 -7.18 -9.85 20.92
CA MET A 87 -6.41 -8.98 20.02
C MET A 87 -5.93 -9.75 18.78
N ILE A 88 -6.10 -9.17 17.59
CA ILE A 88 -5.55 -9.71 16.34
C ILE A 88 -4.46 -8.79 15.82
N GLY A 89 -3.22 -9.28 15.81
CA GLY A 89 -2.09 -8.57 15.21
C GLY A 89 -1.90 -8.95 13.75
N VAL A 90 -1.94 -7.98 12.84
CA VAL A 90 -1.67 -8.21 11.41
C VAL A 90 -0.37 -7.54 10.97
N GLN A 91 0.43 -8.24 10.17
CA GLN A 91 1.57 -7.65 9.46
C GLN A 91 1.57 -8.01 7.97
N PRO A 92 2.16 -7.16 7.10
CA PRO A 92 2.43 -7.53 5.73
C PRO A 92 3.38 -8.74 5.65
N GLU A 93 3.16 -9.66 4.72
CA GLU A 93 3.97 -10.87 4.55
C GLU A 93 5.47 -10.55 4.36
N GLY A 94 5.78 -9.50 3.60
CA GLY A 94 7.15 -9.07 3.35
C GLY A 94 7.82 -8.31 4.50
N CYS A 95 7.11 -8.03 5.61
CA CYS A 95 7.65 -7.37 6.79
C CYS A 95 7.06 -7.91 8.12
N ALA A 96 6.86 -9.22 8.21
CA ALA A 96 6.22 -9.87 9.36
C ALA A 96 7.17 -10.17 10.53
N SER A 97 7.81 -9.15 11.12
CA SER A 97 8.80 -9.26 12.20
C SER A 97 8.25 -9.77 13.56
N ILE A 98 6.94 -9.68 13.79
CA ILE A 98 6.22 -10.12 15.01
C ILE A 98 5.28 -11.29 14.70
N ALA A 99 4.48 -11.19 13.64
CA ALA A 99 3.46 -12.18 13.29
C ALA A 99 4.08 -13.52 12.89
N LYS A 100 5.13 -13.50 12.05
CA LYS A 100 5.79 -14.73 11.59
C LYS A 100 6.42 -15.56 12.72
N PRO A 101 7.21 -14.99 13.66
CA PRO A 101 7.75 -15.78 14.76
C PRO A 101 6.64 -16.33 15.68
N LEU A 102 5.57 -15.57 15.95
CA LEU A 102 4.44 -16.07 16.74
C LEU A 102 3.74 -17.27 16.08
N LEU A 103 3.49 -17.20 14.77
CA LEU A 103 2.95 -18.33 14.00
C LEU A 103 3.88 -19.57 14.01
N GLN A 104 5.17 -19.37 14.23
CA GLN A 104 6.17 -20.45 14.38
C GLN A 104 6.32 -20.93 15.83
N GLY A 105 5.44 -20.51 16.75
CA GLY A 105 5.52 -20.87 18.17
C GLY A 105 6.64 -20.17 18.94
N LYS A 106 7.30 -19.16 18.36
CA LYS A 106 8.34 -18.38 19.03
C LYS A 106 7.72 -17.28 19.89
N SER A 107 8.48 -16.80 20.88
CA SER A 107 8.01 -15.80 21.84
C SER A 107 8.76 -14.48 21.79
N LYS A 108 9.55 -14.24 20.73
CA LYS A 108 10.33 -13.02 20.53
C LYS A 108 10.17 -12.52 19.10
N PRO A 109 10.17 -11.19 18.89
CA PRO A 109 10.23 -10.65 17.54
C PRO A 109 11.55 -11.04 16.87
N VAL A 110 11.55 -11.07 15.55
CA VAL A 110 12.76 -11.34 14.75
C VAL A 110 12.94 -10.23 13.74
N LYS A 111 14.19 -9.81 13.57
CA LYS A 111 14.54 -8.84 12.54
C LYS A 111 14.29 -9.42 11.14
N VAL A 112 13.66 -8.63 10.29
CA VAL A 112 13.52 -8.95 8.85
C VAL A 112 14.69 -8.34 8.09
N SER A 113 15.45 -9.16 7.36
CA SER A 113 16.69 -8.71 6.70
C SER A 113 16.44 -7.85 5.46
N LYS A 114 15.37 -8.12 4.71
CA LYS A 114 14.97 -7.38 3.50
C LYS A 114 13.47 -7.10 3.56
N PRO A 115 13.04 -6.18 4.44
CA PRO A 115 11.62 -5.87 4.59
C PRO A 115 11.10 -5.25 3.29
N SER A 116 9.91 -5.65 2.83
CA SER A 116 9.29 -5.13 1.62
C SER A 116 7.78 -5.15 1.74
N THR A 117 7.14 -3.99 1.58
CA THR A 117 5.69 -3.84 1.49
C THR A 117 5.34 -2.44 1.02
N HIS A 118 4.20 -2.29 0.33
CA HIS A 118 3.57 -1.00 0.05
C HIS A 118 2.95 -0.34 1.29
N ALA A 119 2.76 -1.07 2.39
CA ALA A 119 2.28 -0.53 3.65
C ALA A 119 3.42 0.10 4.48
N LEU A 120 3.94 1.24 3.99
CA LEU A 120 5.14 1.89 4.54
C LEU A 120 5.05 2.22 6.03
N ALA A 121 3.87 2.58 6.54
CA ALA A 121 3.68 2.90 7.96
C ALA A 121 3.92 1.70 8.91
N VAL A 122 3.93 0.47 8.37
CA VAL A 122 4.22 -0.77 9.11
C VAL A 122 5.44 -1.52 8.53
N LEU A 123 6.23 -0.87 7.68
CA LEU A 123 7.51 -1.37 7.17
C LEU A 123 8.60 -1.20 8.24
N VAL A 124 8.56 -2.07 9.27
CA VAL A 124 9.48 -2.04 10.42
C VAL A 124 10.24 -3.34 10.52
N ALA A 125 11.54 -3.28 10.23
CA ALA A 125 12.39 -4.46 10.18
C ALA A 125 12.66 -5.04 11.57
N GLU A 126 12.90 -4.16 12.53
CA GLU A 126 13.30 -4.44 13.91
C GLU A 126 12.32 -3.76 14.88
N PRO A 127 11.24 -4.47 15.29
CA PRO A 127 10.14 -3.87 16.02
C PRO A 127 10.53 -3.62 17.48
N LEU A 128 10.89 -2.39 17.82
CA LEU A 128 11.36 -2.00 19.15
C LEU A 128 10.38 -2.34 20.29
N GLN A 129 9.08 -2.37 20.00
CA GLN A 129 8.01 -2.69 20.96
C GLN A 129 7.37 -4.06 20.68
N GLY A 130 8.06 -4.92 19.91
CA GLY A 130 7.53 -6.21 19.47
C GLY A 130 7.24 -7.17 20.62
N GLU A 131 8.04 -7.16 21.69
CA GLU A 131 7.77 -7.97 22.89
C GLU A 131 6.49 -7.54 23.61
N LEU A 132 6.20 -6.23 23.64
CA LEU A 132 4.96 -5.70 24.22
C LEU A 132 3.74 -6.11 23.38
N ALA A 133 3.85 -6.08 22.05
CA ALA A 133 2.80 -6.58 21.16
C ALA A 133 2.54 -8.08 21.36
N ILE A 134 3.61 -8.89 21.45
CA ILE A 134 3.50 -10.33 21.75
C ILE A 134 2.79 -10.56 23.08
N LYS A 135 3.16 -9.79 24.11
CA LYS A 135 2.51 -9.85 25.43
C LYS A 135 1.01 -9.57 25.32
N ALA A 136 0.63 -8.49 24.64
CA ALA A 136 -0.79 -8.14 24.44
C ALA A 136 -1.58 -9.23 23.71
N ILE A 137 -1.01 -9.81 22.66
CA ILE A 137 -1.66 -10.88 21.88
C ILE A 137 -1.83 -12.13 22.74
N LYS A 138 -0.83 -12.52 23.53
CA LYS A 138 -0.92 -13.69 24.40
C LYS A 138 -1.88 -13.48 25.57
N GLU A 139 -1.77 -12.37 26.29
CA GLU A 139 -2.63 -12.08 27.45
C GLU A 139 -4.11 -11.95 27.06
N SER A 140 -4.39 -11.51 25.84
CA SER A 140 -5.75 -11.39 25.31
C SER A 140 -6.32 -12.70 24.73
N ASN A 141 -5.59 -13.81 24.77
CA ASN A 141 -5.93 -15.03 24.01
C ASN A 141 -6.22 -14.74 22.52
N GLY A 142 -5.42 -13.82 21.97
CA GLY A 142 -5.49 -13.35 20.61
C GLY A 142 -4.69 -14.22 19.63
N LEU A 143 -4.52 -13.71 18.41
CA LEU A 143 -3.77 -14.38 17.35
C LEU A 143 -3.05 -13.39 16.43
N THR A 144 -2.20 -13.92 15.56
CA THR A 144 -1.55 -13.13 14.51
C THR A 144 -1.87 -13.62 13.13
N LEU A 145 -1.88 -12.70 12.16
CA LEU A 145 -2.08 -12.98 10.76
C LEU A 145 -1.02 -12.25 9.93
N THR A 146 -0.74 -12.81 8.76
CA THR A 146 -0.03 -12.09 7.69
C THR A 146 -0.95 -11.88 6.50
N VAL A 147 -0.80 -10.75 5.84
CA VAL A 147 -1.52 -10.41 4.61
C VAL A 147 -0.53 -9.93 3.54
N SER A 148 -0.79 -10.30 2.30
CA SER A 148 -0.03 -9.86 1.14
C SER A 148 -0.40 -8.42 0.75
N ASP A 149 0.48 -7.72 0.04
CA ASP A 149 0.19 -6.37 -0.47
C ASP A 149 -1.02 -6.34 -1.42
N SER A 150 -1.27 -7.43 -2.15
CA SER A 150 -2.44 -7.55 -3.04
C SER A 150 -3.75 -7.67 -2.24
N GLU A 151 -3.74 -8.39 -1.12
CA GLU A 151 -4.86 -8.44 -0.16
C GLU A 151 -5.08 -7.06 0.47
N ILE A 152 -4.02 -6.36 0.87
CA ILE A 152 -4.08 -5.00 1.42
C ILE A 152 -4.71 -4.03 0.40
N PHE A 153 -4.20 -3.99 -0.83
CA PHE A 153 -4.70 -3.11 -1.88
C PHE A 153 -6.16 -3.42 -2.24
N THR A 154 -6.52 -4.71 -2.25
CA THR A 154 -7.92 -5.11 -2.45
C THR A 154 -8.79 -4.57 -1.32
N ALA A 155 -8.36 -4.70 -0.06
CA ALA A 155 -9.10 -4.19 1.09
C ALA A 155 -9.25 -2.66 1.03
N GLU A 156 -8.19 -1.92 0.68
CA GLU A 156 -8.23 -0.47 0.51
C GLU A 156 -9.31 -0.03 -0.49
N LEU A 157 -9.35 -0.67 -1.66
CA LEU A 157 -10.37 -0.41 -2.67
C LEU A 157 -11.78 -0.77 -2.18
N GLN A 158 -11.92 -1.83 -1.38
CA GLN A 158 -13.21 -2.25 -0.82
C GLN A 158 -13.72 -1.24 0.21
N ILE A 159 -12.86 -0.78 1.13
CA ILE A 159 -13.19 0.24 2.14
C ILE A 159 -13.68 1.53 1.44
N ALA A 160 -12.93 2.00 0.44
CA ALA A 160 -13.32 3.19 -0.31
C ALA A 160 -14.64 3.01 -1.07
N LYS A 161 -14.86 1.83 -1.66
CA LYS A 161 -16.07 1.55 -2.46
C LYS A 161 -17.33 1.39 -1.62
N PHE A 162 -17.24 0.69 -0.49
CA PHE A 162 -18.40 0.29 0.30
C PHE A 162 -18.69 1.25 1.46
N GLU A 163 -17.65 1.81 2.08
CA GLU A 163 -17.80 2.67 3.28
C GLU A 163 -17.47 4.15 3.00
N GLY A 164 -17.02 4.48 1.78
CA GLY A 164 -16.63 5.85 1.43
C GLY A 164 -15.38 6.35 2.19
N MET A 165 -14.65 5.45 2.86
CA MET A 165 -13.47 5.79 3.65
C MET A 165 -12.20 5.63 2.82
N PHE A 166 -11.37 6.67 2.78
CA PHE A 166 -10.06 6.59 2.15
C PHE A 166 -8.98 6.29 3.19
N ALA A 167 -8.76 5.00 3.46
CA ALA A 167 -7.78 4.50 4.42
C ALA A 167 -6.41 4.30 3.76
N GLU A 168 -5.32 4.45 4.51
CA GLU A 168 -3.98 4.12 4.02
C GLU A 168 -3.76 2.59 3.91
N PRO A 169 -2.72 2.11 3.19
CA PRO A 169 -2.44 0.68 3.05
C PRO A 169 -2.25 -0.05 4.40
N ALA A 170 -1.51 0.54 5.34
CA ALA A 170 -1.30 -0.08 6.65
C ALA A 170 -2.60 -0.30 7.42
N SER A 171 -3.49 0.70 7.42
CA SER A 171 -4.84 0.58 7.98
C SER A 171 -5.67 -0.49 7.26
N SER A 172 -5.58 -0.54 5.94
CA SER A 172 -6.33 -1.50 5.12
C SER A 172 -5.93 -2.96 5.39
N ALA A 173 -4.75 -3.20 5.97
CA ALA A 173 -4.32 -4.53 6.40
C ALA A 173 -5.25 -5.14 7.46
N THR A 174 -5.90 -4.34 8.32
CA THR A 174 -6.86 -4.88 9.31
C THR A 174 -8.10 -5.46 8.65
N ILE A 175 -8.58 -4.83 7.57
CA ILE A 175 -9.73 -5.29 6.80
C ILE A 175 -9.36 -6.51 5.94
N ALA A 176 -8.16 -6.53 5.37
CA ALA A 176 -7.61 -7.72 4.72
C ALA A 176 -7.55 -8.91 5.69
N ALA A 177 -7.08 -8.68 6.92
CA ALA A 177 -7.03 -9.70 7.97
C ALA A 177 -8.43 -10.19 8.37
N LEU A 178 -9.39 -9.29 8.55
CA LEU A 178 -10.78 -9.62 8.85
C LEU A 178 -11.37 -10.56 7.80
N LYS A 179 -11.20 -10.23 6.52
CA LYS A 179 -11.67 -11.07 5.41
C LYS A 179 -11.04 -12.46 5.44
N LYS A 180 -9.73 -12.53 5.67
CA LYS A 180 -8.97 -13.79 5.74
C LYS A 180 -9.43 -14.67 6.90
N ILE A 181 -9.62 -14.10 8.09
CA ILE A 181 -10.02 -14.89 9.27
C ILE A 181 -11.47 -15.37 9.21
N ILE A 182 -12.39 -14.57 8.65
CA ILE A 182 -13.76 -15.01 8.40
C ILE A 182 -13.79 -16.20 7.45
N GLN A 183 -12.98 -16.18 6.38
CA GLN A 183 -12.88 -17.30 5.44
C GLN A 183 -12.31 -18.57 6.10
N GLN A 184 -11.42 -18.39 7.08
CA GLN A 184 -10.86 -19.47 7.88
C GLN A 184 -11.79 -19.94 9.02
N LYS A 185 -13.00 -19.37 9.14
CA LYS A 185 -13.96 -19.62 10.23
C LYS A 185 -13.37 -19.35 11.63
N GLY A 186 -12.42 -18.41 11.71
CA GLY A 186 -11.78 -18.01 12.98
C GLY A 186 -12.58 -16.97 13.78
N ILE A 187 -13.61 -16.38 13.19
CA ILE A 187 -14.54 -15.44 13.84
C ILE A 187 -15.98 -15.88 13.52
N ASP A 188 -16.84 -15.95 14.54
CA ASP A 188 -18.26 -16.25 14.37
C ASP A 188 -19.02 -15.03 13.83
N LYS A 189 -20.06 -15.24 13.02
CA LYS A 189 -20.88 -14.15 12.45
C LYS A 189 -21.58 -13.27 13.50
N LYS A 190 -21.72 -13.77 14.74
CA LYS A 190 -22.31 -13.01 15.85
C LYS A 190 -21.28 -12.22 16.65
N GLU A 191 -20.00 -12.48 16.44
CA GLU A 191 -18.93 -11.77 17.15
C GLU A 191 -18.74 -10.36 16.58
N SER A 192 -18.59 -9.41 17.48
CA SER A 192 -18.29 -8.02 17.19
C SER A 192 -16.80 -7.81 16.95
N VAL A 193 -16.45 -7.03 15.92
CA VAL A 193 -15.07 -6.79 15.53
C VAL A 193 -14.82 -5.30 15.32
N VAL A 194 -13.76 -4.79 15.94
CA VAL A 194 -13.23 -3.45 15.65
C VAL A 194 -11.95 -3.58 14.82
N CYS A 195 -11.91 -2.87 13.70
CA CYS A 195 -10.74 -2.77 12.82
C CYS A 195 -10.15 -1.37 12.91
N LEU A 196 -8.90 -1.25 13.36
CA LEU A 196 -8.26 0.06 13.54
C LEU A 196 -7.81 0.67 12.22
N ILE A 197 -8.35 1.85 11.88
CA ILE A 197 -7.88 2.69 10.78
C ILE A 197 -6.97 3.78 11.34
N THR A 198 -5.66 3.56 11.28
CA THR A 198 -4.61 4.43 11.85
C THR A 198 -4.33 5.70 11.05
N GLY A 199 -4.67 5.71 9.75
CA GLY A 199 -4.29 6.82 8.89
C GLY A 199 -5.13 6.94 7.63
N SER A 200 -5.22 8.18 7.15
CA SER A 200 -5.89 8.52 5.90
C SER A 200 -5.02 8.17 4.69
N GLY A 201 -5.67 7.68 3.63
CA GLY A 201 -5.06 7.45 2.33
C GLY A 201 -4.48 8.72 1.68
N LEU A 202 -4.79 9.92 2.18
CA LEU A 202 -4.15 11.17 1.74
C LEU A 202 -2.62 11.16 2.00
N LYS A 203 -2.16 10.35 2.95
CA LYS A 203 -0.72 10.14 3.20
C LYS A 203 -0.05 9.21 2.18
N ALA A 204 -0.84 8.33 1.55
CA ALA A 204 -0.37 7.32 0.60
C ALA A 204 -0.90 7.64 -0.81
N THR A 205 -0.27 8.64 -1.46
CA THR A 205 -0.72 9.07 -2.79
C THR A 205 -0.50 8.02 -3.88
N ASP A 206 0.18 6.91 -3.61
CA ASP A 206 0.37 5.81 -4.57
C ASP A 206 -0.94 5.18 -5.01
N VAL A 207 -1.96 5.15 -4.14
CA VAL A 207 -3.29 4.64 -4.48
C VAL A 207 -4.08 5.67 -5.27
N LEU A 208 -3.96 6.96 -4.95
CA LEU A 208 -4.42 8.02 -5.85
C LEU A 208 -3.73 7.88 -7.20
N GLN A 209 -2.42 7.65 -7.26
CA GLN A 209 -1.70 7.42 -8.50
C GLN A 209 -2.10 6.12 -9.19
N ALA A 210 -2.47 5.06 -8.47
CA ALA A 210 -2.90 3.78 -9.02
C ALA A 210 -4.35 3.83 -9.52
N LEU A 211 -5.24 4.57 -8.85
CA LEU A 211 -6.62 4.85 -9.27
C LEU A 211 -6.64 5.83 -10.43
N THR A 212 -5.85 6.91 -10.34
CA THR A 212 -5.61 7.84 -11.44
C THR A 212 -4.88 7.13 -12.57
N LYS A 213 -3.99 6.15 -12.29
CA LYS A 213 -3.44 5.25 -13.31
C LYS A 213 -4.55 4.39 -13.84
N LYS A 214 -5.42 3.72 -13.10
CA LYS A 214 -6.52 2.90 -13.67
C LYS A 214 -7.47 3.71 -14.57
N GLN A 215 -7.79 4.97 -14.20
CA GLN A 215 -8.48 5.94 -15.05
C GLN A 215 -7.62 6.40 -16.23
N LYS A 216 -6.33 6.61 -15.99
CA LYS A 216 -5.31 6.76 -17.03
C LYS A 216 -4.88 5.42 -17.62
N THR A 217 -5.46 4.23 -17.39
CA THR A 217 -5.03 2.96 -18.02
C THR A 217 -6.20 2.48 -18.84
N THR A 218 -7.40 2.94 -18.52
CA THR A 218 -8.42 3.22 -19.53
C THR A 218 -7.96 4.35 -20.47
N ALA A 219 -7.41 5.49 -20.00
CA ALA A 219 -6.93 6.57 -20.89
C ALA A 219 -5.51 6.36 -21.50
N VAL A 220 -4.58 5.68 -20.85
CA VAL A 220 -3.23 5.29 -21.33
C VAL A 220 -3.28 3.90 -21.94
N GLY A 221 -4.24 3.04 -21.62
CA GLY A 221 -4.65 1.99 -22.54
C GLY A 221 -5.14 2.58 -23.86
N LEU A 222 -5.69 3.80 -23.85
CA LEU A 222 -5.91 4.61 -25.06
C LEU A 222 -4.62 5.28 -25.58
N GLU A 223 -3.74 5.90 -24.77
CA GLU A 223 -2.52 6.59 -25.24
C GLU A 223 -1.33 5.66 -25.60
N ILE A 224 -1.00 4.66 -24.77
CA ILE A 224 -0.09 3.55 -25.11
C ILE A 224 -0.69 2.76 -26.26
N SER A 225 -1.99 2.40 -26.27
CA SER A 225 -2.51 1.70 -27.47
C SER A 225 -2.50 2.59 -28.70
N THR A 226 -2.66 3.91 -28.62
CA THR A 226 -2.60 4.77 -29.82
C THR A 226 -1.19 4.86 -30.37
N LYS A 227 -0.18 5.14 -29.52
CA LYS A 227 1.23 5.20 -29.96
C LYS A 227 1.73 3.83 -30.40
N GLU A 228 1.32 2.75 -29.72
CA GLU A 228 1.57 1.37 -30.14
C GLU A 228 0.91 1.06 -31.48
N LYS A 229 -0.38 1.37 -31.67
CA LYS A 229 -1.10 1.16 -32.93
C LYS A 229 -0.45 1.94 -34.08
N ILE A 230 -0.03 3.18 -33.82
CA ILE A 230 0.75 3.98 -34.79
C ILE A 230 2.05 3.26 -35.15
N LEU A 231 2.83 2.79 -34.17
CA LEU A 231 4.06 2.03 -34.42
C LEU A 231 3.79 0.70 -35.15
N ARG A 232 2.69 0.02 -34.84
CA ARG A 232 2.27 -1.25 -35.47
C ARG A 232 1.81 -1.07 -36.92
N ILE A 233 1.18 0.06 -37.25
CA ILE A 233 0.87 0.42 -38.64
C ILE A 233 2.17 0.74 -39.38
N LEU A 234 3.02 1.57 -38.78
CA LEU A 234 4.30 1.97 -39.37
C LEU A 234 5.35 0.86 -39.46
N SER A 235 5.18 -0.25 -38.75
CA SER A 235 6.02 -1.45 -38.91
C SER A 235 5.67 -2.25 -40.15
N ARG A 236 4.46 -2.08 -40.70
CA ARG A 236 3.96 -2.76 -41.91
C ARG A 236 4.12 -1.90 -43.15
N GLU A 237 3.80 -0.61 -43.05
CA GLU A 237 3.81 0.31 -44.18
C GLU A 237 4.05 1.77 -43.75
N ASP A 238 4.74 2.52 -44.59
CA ASP A 238 4.91 3.96 -44.41
C ASP A 238 3.60 4.68 -44.76
N THR A 239 3.17 5.62 -43.91
CA THR A 239 1.93 6.39 -44.15
C THR A 239 2.06 7.84 -43.71
N TYR A 240 1.11 8.69 -44.11
CA TYR A 240 1.02 10.11 -43.77
C TYR A 240 -0.13 10.37 -42.79
N GLY A 241 -0.07 11.48 -42.05
CA GLY A 241 -0.93 11.69 -40.87
C GLY A 241 -2.45 11.55 -41.09
N TYR A 242 -2.97 11.93 -42.26
CA TYR A 242 -4.39 11.77 -42.57
C TYR A 242 -4.79 10.31 -42.85
N ASP A 243 -3.93 9.55 -43.54
CA ASP A 243 -4.17 8.13 -43.78
C ASP A 243 -4.00 7.30 -42.50
N MET A 244 -3.04 7.65 -41.65
CA MET A 244 -2.92 7.13 -40.28
C MET A 244 -4.22 7.32 -39.47
N TRP A 245 -4.80 8.52 -39.52
CA TRP A 245 -6.07 8.82 -38.84
C TRP A 245 -7.24 7.94 -39.33
N LYS A 246 -7.30 7.66 -40.64
CA LYS A 246 -8.29 6.72 -41.22
C LYS A 246 -8.06 5.30 -40.73
N LYS A 247 -6.82 4.80 -40.78
CA LYS A 247 -6.44 3.44 -40.36
C LYS A 247 -6.69 3.16 -38.87
N LEU A 248 -6.70 4.19 -38.04
CA LEU A 248 -7.02 4.11 -36.61
C LEU A 248 -8.54 4.22 -36.30
N GLY A 249 -9.39 4.16 -37.33
CA GLY A 249 -10.84 4.11 -37.16
C GLY A 249 -11.48 5.44 -36.75
N LYS A 250 -10.78 6.58 -36.94
CA LYS A 250 -11.26 7.93 -36.58
C LYS A 250 -11.70 8.09 -35.12
N THR A 251 -11.10 7.30 -34.22
CA THR A 251 -11.42 7.30 -32.77
C THR A 251 -10.94 8.54 -32.02
N MET A 252 -10.21 9.44 -32.69
CA MET A 252 -9.69 10.70 -32.13
C MET A 252 -9.63 11.80 -33.21
N THR A 253 -9.30 13.04 -32.82
CA THR A 253 -9.16 14.15 -33.77
C THR A 253 -7.89 14.04 -34.62
N ARG A 254 -7.89 14.66 -35.82
CA ARG A 254 -6.70 14.74 -36.67
C ARG A 254 -5.53 15.44 -35.97
N ALA A 255 -5.81 16.48 -35.19
CA ALA A 255 -4.80 17.21 -34.43
C ALA A 255 -4.07 16.31 -33.41
N ALA A 256 -4.82 15.44 -32.70
CA ALA A 256 -4.25 14.48 -31.76
C ALA A 256 -3.29 13.48 -32.45
N ILE A 257 -3.62 13.01 -33.66
CA ILE A 257 -2.73 12.15 -34.47
C ILE A 257 -1.40 12.86 -34.77
N TYR A 258 -1.44 14.12 -35.21
CA TYR A 258 -0.22 14.87 -35.49
C TYR A 258 0.60 15.15 -34.23
N GLN A 259 -0.05 15.34 -33.07
CA GLN A 259 0.64 15.45 -31.79
C GLN A 259 1.39 14.15 -31.44
N HIS A 260 0.74 13.00 -31.55
CA HIS A 260 1.40 11.70 -31.30
C HIS A 260 2.55 11.42 -32.26
N LEU A 261 2.39 11.74 -33.56
CA LEU A 261 3.47 11.61 -34.54
C LEU A 261 4.66 12.52 -34.18
N LYS A 262 4.41 13.76 -33.74
CA LYS A 262 5.46 14.68 -33.28
C LYS A 262 6.21 14.13 -32.06
N GLU A 263 5.50 13.58 -31.09
CA GLU A 263 6.10 12.99 -29.88
C GLU A 263 6.93 11.75 -30.21
N LEU A 264 6.44 10.86 -31.08
CA LEU A 264 7.17 9.68 -31.53
C LEU A 264 8.43 10.05 -32.31
N SER A 265 8.37 11.10 -33.14
CA SER A 265 9.54 11.65 -33.82
C SER A 265 10.54 12.26 -32.83
N LYS A 266 10.09 13.03 -31.83
CA LYS A 266 10.96 13.59 -30.79
C LYS A 266 11.69 12.51 -29.99
N LYS A 267 11.05 11.34 -29.80
CA LYS A 267 11.63 10.17 -29.14
C LYS A 267 12.52 9.32 -30.06
N GLY A 268 12.64 9.67 -31.35
CA GLY A 268 13.43 8.92 -32.33
C GLY A 268 12.85 7.54 -32.68
N LEU A 269 11.55 7.32 -32.44
CA LEU A 269 10.89 6.04 -32.73
C LEU A 269 10.35 5.98 -34.16
N ILE A 270 10.09 7.14 -34.76
CA ILE A 270 9.71 7.29 -36.17
C ILE A 270 10.45 8.47 -36.78
N ILE A 271 10.63 8.47 -38.10
CA ILE A 271 11.17 9.61 -38.85
C ILE A 271 10.22 10.03 -39.96
N GLY A 272 10.13 11.33 -40.19
CA GLY A 272 9.29 11.91 -41.24
C GLY A 272 10.10 12.20 -42.50
N TYR A 273 9.52 11.96 -43.67
CA TYR A 273 10.09 12.32 -44.97
C TYR A 273 9.00 12.81 -45.93
N ALA A 274 9.39 13.58 -46.95
CA ALA A 274 8.47 14.10 -47.94
C ALA A 274 8.31 13.11 -49.11
N LYS A 275 7.08 12.82 -49.53
CA LYS A 275 6.75 12.04 -50.73
C LYS A 275 5.43 12.54 -51.31
N ASN A 276 5.40 12.85 -52.61
CA ASN A 276 4.20 13.32 -53.33
C ASN A 276 3.48 14.50 -52.62
N GLY A 277 4.23 15.51 -52.19
CA GLY A 277 3.68 16.69 -51.50
C GLY A 277 3.13 16.44 -50.09
N LYS A 278 3.30 15.22 -49.55
CA LYS A 278 2.83 14.84 -48.21
C LYS A 278 3.99 14.43 -47.32
N LYS A 279 3.86 14.69 -46.02
CA LYS A 279 4.81 14.21 -44.99
C LYS A 279 4.44 12.79 -44.56
N PHE A 280 5.20 11.82 -45.04
CA PHE A 280 5.14 10.43 -44.63
C PHE A 280 5.97 10.19 -43.38
N PHE A 281 5.64 9.14 -42.65
CA PHE A 281 6.36 8.67 -41.48
C PHE A 281 6.75 7.21 -41.69
N LYS A 282 7.91 6.83 -41.17
CA LYS A 282 8.38 5.45 -41.12
C LYS A 282 8.96 5.12 -39.76
N ILE A 283 8.84 3.86 -39.34
CA ILE A 283 9.39 3.40 -38.05
C ILE A 283 10.93 3.32 -38.10
N THR A 284 11.61 3.65 -37.00
CA THR A 284 13.07 3.46 -36.87
C THR A 284 13.38 2.08 -36.30
N GLN A 285 14.66 1.66 -36.35
CA GLN A 285 15.10 0.44 -35.67
C GLN A 285 14.85 0.49 -34.15
N ARG A 286 15.02 1.68 -33.54
CA ARG A 286 14.67 1.90 -32.13
C ARG A 286 13.17 1.73 -31.90
N GLY A 287 12.33 2.26 -32.80
CA GLY A 287 10.89 2.07 -32.78
C GLY A 287 10.49 0.60 -32.84
N LYS A 288 11.13 -0.20 -33.71
CA LYS A 288 10.89 -1.65 -33.83
C LYS A 288 11.25 -2.39 -32.54
N LYS A 289 12.41 -2.11 -31.93
CA LYS A 289 12.82 -2.71 -30.65
C LYS A 289 11.84 -2.40 -29.51
N VAL A 290 11.35 -1.16 -29.45
CA VAL A 290 10.34 -0.76 -28.45
C VAL A 290 9.02 -1.49 -28.69
N LEU A 291 8.58 -1.62 -29.94
CA LEU A 291 7.37 -2.35 -30.28
C LEU A 291 7.48 -3.84 -29.87
N GLN A 292 8.62 -4.48 -30.12
CA GLN A 292 8.89 -5.86 -29.70
C GLN A 292 8.84 -6.01 -28.18
N ALA A 293 9.52 -5.13 -27.43
CA ALA A 293 9.52 -5.17 -25.97
C ALA A 293 8.10 -5.00 -25.36
N ILE A 294 7.22 -4.22 -26.02
CA ILE A 294 5.82 -4.08 -25.63
C ILE A 294 5.05 -5.39 -25.87
N GLU A 295 5.33 -6.11 -26.96
CA GLU A 295 4.71 -7.41 -27.25
C GLU A 295 5.16 -8.50 -26.27
N ASP A 296 6.45 -8.55 -25.94
CA ASP A 296 7.00 -9.52 -24.98
C ASP A 296 6.41 -9.31 -23.58
N LEU A 297 6.22 -8.05 -23.15
CA LEU A 297 5.64 -7.71 -21.86
C LEU A 297 4.14 -8.07 -21.77
N LYS A 298 3.43 -8.06 -22.89
CA LYS A 298 2.03 -8.52 -22.96
C LYS A 298 1.89 -10.04 -22.85
N LEU A 299 2.94 -10.81 -23.17
CA LEU A 299 2.94 -12.28 -23.03
C LEU A 299 3.25 -12.74 -21.60
N LEU A 300 3.87 -11.87 -20.79
CA LEU A 300 4.23 -12.13 -19.40
C LEU A 300 3.13 -11.73 -18.39
N LEU A 301 2.09 -11.04 -18.85
CA LEU A 301 0.92 -10.58 -18.09
C LEU A 301 -0.32 -11.39 -18.47
#